data_AF-A0A7J2PYZ0-F1
#
_entry.id   AF-A0A7J2PYZ0-F1
#
_cell.length_a   1.000
_cell.length_b   1.000
_cell.length_c   1.000
_cell.angle_alpha   90.00
_cell.angle_beta   90.00
_cell.angle_gamma   90.00
#
_symmetry.space_group_name_H-M   'P 1'
#
loop_
_entity.id
_entity.type
_entity.pdbx_description
1 polymer ?
#
loop_
_entity_poly.entity_id
_entity_poly.type
_entity_poly.pdbx_seq_one_letter_code
_entity_poly.pdbx_strand_id
1 'polypeptide(L)'
;MYNKIKAVESTVSEIKNDTTQIKLEISEVATMIETLMDGYENLESYMKENLGSDWKILKSSWQKYKKGEITKWEFAKIGLKKVGKKFAGIFIRT
;
A
#
# COMPACT_ATOMS: atom_id res chain seq x y z
N MET A 1 20.66 29.76 19.63
CA MET A 1 19.40 29.02 19.47
C MET A 1 18.75 29.22 18.11
N TYR A 2 18.71 30.46 17.59
CA TYR A 2 18.05 30.80 16.31
C TYR A 2 18.47 29.95 15.09
N ASN A 3 19.76 29.73 14.89
CA ASN A 3 20.25 28.93 13.75
C ASN A 3 19.88 27.45 13.83
N LYS A 4 19.69 26.89 15.03
CA LYS A 4 19.26 25.49 15.21
C LYS A 4 17.77 25.34 14.88
N ILE A 5 16.94 26.32 15.23
CA ILE A 5 15.50 26.33 14.90
C ILE A 5 15.31 26.38 13.38
N LYS A 6 16.04 27.26 12.69
CA LYS A 6 15.98 27.39 11.23
C LYS A 6 16.40 26.11 10.48
N ALA A 7 17.42 25.40 10.99
CA ALA A 7 17.85 24.13 10.43
C ALA A 7 16.79 23.04 10.61
N VAL A 8 16.16 22.98 11.79
CA VAL A 8 15.06 22.03 12.06
C VAL A 8 13.86 22.32 11.16
N GLU A 9 13.48 23.59 10.93
CA GLU A 9 12.40 23.97 10.03
C GLU A 9 12.64 23.56 8.57
N SER A 10 13.89 23.66 8.09
CA SER A 10 14.29 23.18 6.76
C SER A 10 14.13 21.66 6.65
N THR A 11 14.69 20.92 7.62
CA THR A 11 14.60 19.45 7.64
C THR A 11 13.15 18.96 7.73
N VAL A 12 12.30 19.62 8.52
CA VAL A 12 10.87 19.27 8.61
C VAL A 12 10.15 19.51 7.28
N SER A 13 10.47 20.60 6.58
CA SER A 13 9.90 20.90 5.26
C SER A 13 10.31 19.87 4.21
N GLU A 14 11.58 19.45 4.21
CA GLU A 14 12.11 18.39 3.35
C GLU A 14 11.42 17.04 3.64
N ILE A 15 11.35 16.62 4.92
CA ILE A 15 10.66 15.39 5.32
C ILE A 15 9.19 15.39 4.87
N LYS A 16 8.50 16.54 4.97
CA LYS A 16 7.12 16.69 4.54
C LYS A 16 6.99 16.51 3.02
N ASN A 17 7.95 17.03 2.26
CA ASN A 17 7.98 16.88 0.80
C ASN A 17 8.21 15.42 0.41
N ASP A 18 9.24 14.78 0.96
CA ASP A 18 9.55 13.36 0.71
C ASP A 18 8.36 12.46 1.07
N THR A 19 7.70 12.72 2.20
CA THR A 19 6.49 12.01 2.61
C THR A 19 5.33 12.19 1.62
N THR A 20 5.24 13.36 0.97
CA THR A 20 4.21 13.64 -0.02
C THR A 20 4.50 12.89 -1.32
N GLN A 21 5.76 12.88 -1.76
CA GLN A 21 6.20 12.09 -2.91
C GLN A 21 5.98 10.59 -2.70
N ILE A 22 6.35 10.04 -1.54
CA ILE A 22 6.10 8.63 -1.17
C ILE A 22 4.60 8.31 -1.19
N LYS A 23 3.73 9.23 -0.77
CA LYS A 23 2.27 9.03 -0.79
C LYS A 23 1.70 9.02 -2.20
N LEU A 24 2.26 9.83 -3.10
CA LEU A 24 1.91 9.83 -4.52
C LEU A 24 2.30 8.48 -5.14
N GLU A 25 3.53 8.01 -4.89
CA GLU A 25 4.00 6.68 -5.33
C GLU A 25 3.11 5.53 -4.82
N ILE A 26 2.69 5.55 -3.55
CA ILE A 26 1.76 4.52 -3.02
C ILE A 26 0.42 4.51 -3.76
N SER A 27 -0.09 5.67 -4.16
CA SER A 27 -1.40 5.78 -4.81
C SER A 27 -1.33 5.33 -6.28
N GLU A 28 -0.22 5.60 -6.96
CA GLU A 28 0.07 5.08 -8.30
C GLU A 28 0.24 3.55 -8.26
N VAL A 29 1.07 3.04 -7.34
CA VAL A 29 1.27 1.60 -7.16
C VAL A 29 -0.04 0.90 -6.80
N ALA A 30 -0.91 1.52 -5.99
CA ALA A 30 -2.22 0.96 -5.68
C ALA A 30 -3.11 0.83 -6.92
N THR A 31 -3.08 1.82 -7.82
CA THR A 31 -3.85 1.82 -9.08
C THR A 31 -3.33 0.72 -10.02
N MET A 32 -2.01 0.53 -10.08
CA MET A 32 -1.41 -0.58 -10.83
C MET A 32 -1.83 -1.93 -10.26
N ILE A 33 -1.72 -2.12 -8.95
CA ILE A 33 -2.11 -3.37 -8.28
C ILE A 33 -3.61 -3.65 -8.47
N GLU A 34 -4.45 -2.63 -8.36
CA GLU A 34 -5.89 -2.74 -8.60
C GLU A 34 -6.19 -3.32 -10.00
N THR A 35 -5.47 -2.84 -11.02
CA THR A 35 -5.60 -3.35 -12.39
C THR A 35 -5.08 -4.78 -12.50
N LEU A 36 -3.95 -5.11 -11.88
CA LEU A 36 -3.37 -6.45 -11.90
C LEU A 36 -4.26 -7.49 -11.21
N MET A 37 -4.98 -7.09 -10.17
CA MET A 37 -5.94 -7.93 -9.46
C MET A 37 -7.06 -8.48 -10.36
N ASP A 38 -7.42 -7.77 -11.43
CA ASP A 38 -8.43 -8.23 -12.40
C ASP A 38 -7.97 -9.43 -13.23
N GLY A 39 -6.66 -9.68 -13.31
CA GLY A 39 -6.10 -10.84 -14.01
C GLY A 39 -6.25 -12.17 -13.29
N TYR A 40 -6.82 -12.20 -12.08
CA TYR A 40 -6.90 -13.40 -11.25
C TYR A 40 -8.34 -13.86 -11.07
N GLU A 41 -8.66 -15.05 -11.58
CA GLU A 41 -9.97 -15.69 -11.39
C GLU A 41 -10.26 -15.95 -9.91
N ASN A 42 -9.24 -16.41 -9.15
CA ASN A 42 -9.35 -16.62 -7.71
C ASN A 42 -8.28 -15.83 -6.95
N LEU A 43 -8.48 -14.52 -6.91
CA LEU A 43 -7.60 -13.58 -6.24
C LEU A 43 -7.39 -13.88 -4.74
N GLU A 44 -8.41 -14.40 -4.03
CA GLU A 44 -8.30 -14.73 -2.61
C GLU A 44 -7.32 -15.90 -2.38
N SER A 45 -7.45 -16.98 -3.15
CA SER A 45 -6.54 -18.13 -3.06
C SER A 45 -5.12 -17.73 -3.45
N TYR A 46 -4.97 -16.97 -4.54
CA TYR A 46 -3.69 -16.45 -4.98
C TYR A 46 -2.95 -15.67 -3.87
N MET A 47 -3.64 -14.74 -3.21
CA MET A 47 -3.05 -13.98 -2.12
C MET A 47 -2.71 -14.84 -0.90
N LYS A 48 -3.53 -15.84 -0.56
CA LYS A 48 -3.24 -16.77 0.55
C LYS A 48 -1.95 -17.55 0.31
N GLU A 49 -1.78 -18.09 -0.90
CA GLU A 49 -0.62 -18.88 -1.29
C GLU A 49 0.66 -18.05 -1.30
N ASN A 50 0.60 -16.82 -1.81
CA ASN A 50 1.80 -16.00 -2.01
C ASN A 50 2.17 -15.11 -0.80
N LEU A 51 1.22 -14.76 0.08
CA LEU A 51 1.49 -13.96 1.28
C LEU A 51 1.76 -14.80 2.53
N GLY A 52 1.29 -16.04 2.57
CA GLY A 52 1.47 -16.92 3.72
C GLY A 52 0.90 -16.30 5.01
N SER A 53 1.73 -16.13 6.05
CA SER A 53 1.31 -15.55 7.33
C SER A 53 0.79 -14.12 7.23
N ASP A 54 1.29 -13.33 6.28
CA ASP A 54 0.91 -11.92 6.11
C ASP A 54 -0.53 -11.77 5.60
N TRP A 55 -1.10 -12.82 5.00
CA TRP A 55 -2.51 -12.86 4.66
C TRP A 55 -3.43 -12.57 5.85
N LYS A 56 -3.04 -13.00 7.06
CA LYS A 56 -3.83 -12.77 8.28
C LYS A 56 -4.03 -11.27 8.55
N ILE A 57 -3.07 -10.43 8.18
CA ILE A 57 -3.10 -8.97 8.35
C ILE A 57 -4.19 -8.34 7.45
N LEU A 58 -4.41 -8.92 6.26
CA LEU A 58 -5.33 -8.41 5.25
C LEU A 58 -6.71 -9.06 5.29
N LYS A 59 -6.88 -10.15 6.05
CA LYS A 59 -8.15 -10.90 6.11
C LYS A 59 -9.35 -10.01 6.42
N SER A 60 -9.22 -9.08 7.37
CA SER A 60 -10.30 -8.16 7.72
C SER A 60 -10.64 -7.20 6.58
N SER A 61 -9.65 -6.53 5.98
CA SER A 61 -9.88 -5.62 4.85
C SER A 61 -10.38 -6.35 3.60
N TRP A 62 -9.95 -7.60 3.39
CA TRP A 62 -10.47 -8.44 2.32
C TRP A 62 -11.96 -8.74 2.49
N GLN A 63 -12.42 -9.06 3.70
CA GLN A 63 -13.87 -9.23 3.93
C GLN A 63 -14.64 -7.93 3.69
N LYS A 64 -14.09 -6.78 4.08
CA LYS A 64 -14.70 -5.47 3.78
C LYS A 64 -14.83 -5.23 2.28
N TYR A 65 -13.78 -5.54 1.52
CA TYR A 65 -13.80 -5.46 0.06
C TYR A 65 -14.88 -6.38 -0.53
N LYS A 66 -14.96 -7.65 -0.09
CA LYS A 66 -15.99 -8.59 -0.56
C LYS A 66 -17.42 -8.16 -0.24
N LYS A 67 -17.61 -7.36 0.81
CA LYS A 67 -18.90 -6.78 1.19
C LYS A 67 -19.22 -5.48 0.47
N GLY A 68 -18.29 -4.95 -0.34
CA GLY A 68 -18.43 -3.64 -0.98
C GLY A 68 -18.26 -2.45 -0.03
N GLU A 69 -17.78 -2.67 1.20
CA GLU A 69 -17.54 -1.60 2.19
C GLU A 69 -16.31 -0.75 1.85
N ILE A 70 -15.36 -1.32 1.11
CA ILE A 70 -14.20 -0.62 0.55
C ILE A 70 -14.01 -1.03 -0.90
N THR A 71 -13.42 -0.15 -1.70
CA THR A 71 -13.08 -0.45 -3.10
C THR A 71 -11.86 -1.36 -3.22
N LYS A 72 -11.62 -1.87 -4.43
CA LYS A 72 -10.42 -2.65 -4.75
C LYS A 72 -9.16 -1.81 -4.59
N TRP A 73 -9.17 -0.57 -5.09
CA TRP A 73 -8.12 0.41 -4.86
C TRP A 73 -7.82 0.64 -3.37
N GLU A 74 -8.86 0.81 -2.55
CA GLU A 74 -8.69 0.98 -1.10
C GLU A 74 -8.08 -0.25 -0.45
N PHE A 75 -8.50 -1.45 -0.87
CA PHE A 75 -7.88 -2.69 -0.44
C PHE A 75 -6.40 -2.76 -0.85
N ALA A 76 -6.05 -2.42 -2.09
CA ALA A 76 -4.67 -2.36 -2.57
C ALA A 76 -3.82 -1.38 -1.73
N LYS A 77 -4.35 -0.19 -1.41
CA LYS A 77 -3.68 0.75 -0.50
C LYS A 77 -3.49 0.20 0.90
N ILE A 78 -4.47 -0.52 1.44
CA ILE A 78 -4.34 -1.17 2.75
C ILE A 78 -3.24 -2.25 2.70
N GLY A 79 -3.20 -3.04 1.63
CA GLY A 79 -2.13 -4.01 1.39
C GLY A 79 -0.74 -3.36 1.38
N LEU A 80 -0.56 -2.29 0.60
CA LEU A 80 0.69 -1.53 0.57
C LEU A 80 1.05 -0.91 1.92
N LYS A 81 0.07 -0.36 2.65
CA LYS A 81 0.34 0.27 3.96
C LYS A 81 0.69 -0.73 5.06
N LYS A 82 0.05 -1.90 5.08
CA LYS A 82 0.19 -2.87 6.18
C LYS A 82 1.25 -3.94 5.93
N VAL A 83 1.39 -4.38 4.69
CA VAL A 83 2.30 -5.47 4.30
C VAL A 83 3.47 -4.94 3.47
N GLY A 84 3.34 -3.77 2.85
CA GLY A 84 4.46 -3.11 2.18
C GLY A 84 4.87 -3.78 0.88
N LYS A 85 6.18 -3.76 0.62
CA LYS A 85 6.77 -4.26 -0.63
C LYS A 85 6.45 -5.73 -0.91
N LYS A 86 6.26 -6.56 0.12
CA LYS A 86 5.87 -7.97 -0.07
C LYS A 86 4.48 -8.11 -0.70
N PHE A 87 3.55 -7.22 -0.37
CA PHE A 87 2.24 -7.19 -1.02
C PHE A 87 2.33 -6.68 -2.45
N ALA A 88 3.13 -5.64 -2.70
CA ALA A 88 3.37 -5.19 -4.07
C ALA A 88 4.01 -6.28 -4.93
N GLY A 89 5.02 -6.98 -4.39
CA GLY A 89 5.83 -7.96 -5.11
C GLY A 89 5.10 -9.24 -5.50
N ILE A 90 3.96 -9.57 -4.87
CA ILE A 90 3.14 -10.68 -5.38
C ILE A 90 2.46 -10.30 -6.71
N PHE A 91 2.06 -9.04 -6.90
CA PHE A 91 1.38 -8.60 -8.13
C PHE A 91 2.36 -8.07 -9.18
N ILE A 92 3.32 -7.25 -8.76
CA ILE A 92 4.31 -6.62 -9.62
C ILE A 92 5.50 -7.58 -9.69
N ARG A 93 5.43 -8.54 -10.61
CA ARG A 93 6.57 -9.39 -10.95
C ARG A 93 7.66 -8.50 -11.55
N THR A 94 8.79 -8.43 -10.86
CA THR A 94 10.05 -7.89 -11.38
C THR A 94 10.89 -9.02 -11.95
#